data_AF-A0A2V6G2X1-F1
#
_entry.id   AF-A0A2V6G2X1-F1
#
_cell.length_a   1.000
_cell.length_b   1.000
_cell.length_c   1.000
_cell.angle_alpha   90.00
_cell.angle_beta   90.00
_cell.angle_gamma   90.00
#
_symmetry.space_group_name_H-M   'P 1'
#
loop_
_entity.id
_entity.type
_entity.pdbx_description
1 polymer ?
#
loop_
_entity_poly.entity_id
_entity_poly.type
_entity_poly.pdbx_seq_one_letter_code
_entity_poly.pdbx_strand_id
1 'polypeptide(L)'
;MFATVSSEESERLHQVIKDIKTESDAIRVFGEPTCILEPGGGHTEPERDDRPSYIHLYRTLRYESASDTAVVDVHVDQYGKVSVSLFGKYLGKAPKS
;
A
#
# COMPACT_ATOMS: atom_id res chain seq x y z
N MET A 1 9.88 -11.63 12.40
CA MET A 1 8.97 -12.70 11.96
C MET A 1 7.72 -12.04 11.44
N PHE A 2 7.20 -12.45 10.28
CA PHE A 2 5.95 -11.91 9.72
C PHE A 2 4.85 -12.96 9.84
N ALA A 3 3.61 -12.51 9.93
CA ALA A 3 2.44 -13.38 9.94
C ALA A 3 2.30 -14.05 8.57
N THR A 4 1.99 -15.35 8.60
CA THR A 4 1.62 -16.08 7.40
C THR A 4 0.22 -15.66 6.99
N VAL A 5 0.08 -15.13 5.78
CA VAL A 5 -1.23 -14.87 5.16
C VAL A 5 -1.71 -16.18 4.55
N SER A 6 -2.87 -16.68 4.97
CA SER A 6 -3.45 -17.89 4.39
C SER A 6 -3.86 -17.67 2.94
N SER A 7 -3.96 -18.73 2.14
CA SER A 7 -4.43 -18.63 0.75
C SER A 7 -5.84 -18.04 0.67
N GLU A 8 -6.73 -18.41 1.60
CA GLU A 8 -8.10 -17.88 1.68
C GLU A 8 -8.11 -16.37 1.96
N GLU A 9 -7.28 -15.92 2.90
CA GLU A 9 -7.20 -14.51 3.25
C GLU A 9 -6.55 -13.69 2.13
N SER A 10 -5.53 -14.25 1.47
CA SER A 10 -4.93 -13.66 0.28
C SER A 10 -5.95 -13.49 -0.84
N GLU A 11 -6.76 -14.53 -1.13
CA GLU A 11 -7.80 -14.47 -2.16
C GLU A 11 -8.89 -13.44 -1.80
N ARG A 12 -9.35 -13.42 -0.54
CA ARG A 12 -10.30 -12.42 -0.04
C ARG A 12 -9.75 -11.01 -0.23
N LEU A 13 -8.51 -10.76 0.18
CA LEU A 13 -7.87 -9.45 0.03
C LEU A 13 -7.70 -9.07 -1.45
N HIS A 14 -7.30 -10.01 -2.31
CA HIS A 14 -7.23 -9.79 -3.75
C HIS A 14 -8.59 -9.41 -4.37
N GLN A 15 -9.68 -10.04 -3.92
CA GLN A 15 -11.03 -9.69 -4.38
C GLN A 15 -11.46 -8.29 -3.92
N VAL A 16 -11.05 -7.86 -2.73
CA VAL A 16 -11.38 -6.53 -2.20
C VAL A 16 -10.57 -5.43 -2.90
N ILE A 17 -9.27 -5.64 -3.11
CA ILE A 17 -8.38 -4.60 -3.64
C ILE A 17 -8.50 -4.39 -5.15
N LYS A 18 -9.01 -5.36 -5.92
CA LYS A 18 -9.08 -5.28 -7.39
C LYS A 18 -9.90 -4.08 -7.90
N ASP A 19 -10.88 -3.65 -7.10
CA ASP A 19 -11.82 -2.59 -7.45
C ASP A 19 -11.39 -1.21 -6.92
N ILE A 20 -10.29 -1.14 -6.14
CA ILE A 20 -9.75 0.11 -5.62
C ILE A 20 -8.94 0.80 -6.73
N LYS A 21 -9.44 1.94 -7.23
CA LYS A 21 -8.79 2.73 -8.30
C LYS A 21 -8.40 4.13 -7.86
N THR A 22 -8.97 4.61 -6.77
CA THR A 22 -8.74 5.93 -6.20
C THR A 22 -8.54 5.85 -4.69
N GLU A 23 -8.00 6.91 -4.11
CA GLU A 23 -7.95 7.09 -2.65
C GLU A 23 -9.34 7.00 -2.02
N SER A 24 -10.34 7.65 -2.63
CA SER A 24 -11.72 7.62 -2.15
C SER A 24 -12.30 6.21 -2.12
N ASP A 25 -11.92 5.35 -3.07
CA ASP A 25 -12.30 3.94 -3.04
C ASP A 25 -11.68 3.21 -1.85
N ALA A 26 -10.39 3.47 -1.58
CA ALA A 26 -9.71 2.86 -0.44
C ALA A 26 -10.36 3.26 0.89
N ILE A 27 -10.68 4.54 1.06
CA ILE A 27 -11.36 5.05 2.26
C ILE A 27 -12.76 4.46 2.38
N ARG A 28 -13.50 4.35 1.27
CA ARG A 28 -14.84 3.73 1.27
C ARG A 28 -14.80 2.24 1.64
N VAL A 29 -13.76 1.52 1.22
CA VAL A 29 -13.63 0.07 1.42
C VAL A 29 -13.06 -0.27 2.80
N PHE A 30 -12.03 0.46 3.25
CA PHE A 30 -11.30 0.14 4.47
C PHE A 30 -11.55 1.11 5.64
N GLY A 31 -12.24 2.23 5.39
CA GLY A 31 -12.40 3.31 6.37
C GLY A 31 -11.17 4.24 6.41
N GLU A 32 -10.92 4.84 7.56
CA GLU A 32 -9.75 5.70 7.75
C GLU A 32 -8.46 4.87 7.83
N PRO A 33 -7.35 5.33 7.22
CA PRO A 33 -6.07 4.65 7.30
C PRO A 33 -5.54 4.67 8.74
N THR A 34 -4.85 3.60 9.12
CA THR A 34 -4.13 3.52 10.40
C THR A 34 -3.06 4.60 10.50
N CYS A 35 -2.33 4.84 9.40
CA CYS A 35 -1.43 5.97 9.27
C CYS A 35 -1.22 6.35 7.80
N ILE A 36 -0.74 7.57 7.59
CA ILE A 36 -0.34 8.10 6.29
C ILE A 36 1.18 8.29 6.32
N LEU A 37 1.87 7.69 5.36
CA LEU A 37 3.30 7.88 5.17
C LEU A 37 3.51 8.83 3.99
N GLU A 38 4.21 9.94 4.24
CA GLU A 38 4.49 10.96 3.24
C GLU A 38 5.93 11.50 3.39
N PRO A 39 6.84 11.21 2.43
CA PRO A 39 6.65 10.28 1.33
C PRO A 39 6.52 8.84 1.84
N GLY A 40 5.55 8.09 1.29
CA GLY A 40 5.36 6.67 1.56
C GLY A 40 6.32 5.78 0.75
N GLY A 41 6.96 6.37 -0.26
CA GLY A 41 8.13 5.85 -0.96
C GLY A 41 8.38 6.63 -2.26
N GLY A 42 9.30 6.11 -3.07
CA GLY A 42 9.61 6.67 -4.38
C GLY A 42 9.99 5.60 -5.40
N HIS A 43 9.76 5.88 -6.67
CA HIS A 43 10.27 5.10 -7.79
C HIS A 43 11.01 6.04 -8.75
N THR A 44 12.28 5.74 -8.98
CA THR A 44 13.08 6.49 -9.97
C THR A 44 12.98 5.79 -11.31
N GLU A 45 12.39 6.48 -12.28
CA GLU A 45 12.50 6.09 -13.68
C GLU A 45 13.86 6.52 -14.23
N PRO A 46 14.64 5.60 -14.80
CA PRO A 46 15.92 5.92 -15.40
C PRO A 46 15.73 6.80 -16.65
N GLU A 47 16.76 7.57 -16.97
CA GLU A 47 16.82 8.36 -18.19
C GLU A 47 16.68 7.47 -19.43
N ARG A 48 15.97 7.97 -20.45
CA ARG A 48 15.86 7.40 -21.78
C ARG A 48 16.26 8.46 -22.81
N ASP A 49 16.63 8.04 -24.01
CA ASP A 49 17.13 8.94 -25.08
C ASP A 49 16.24 10.18 -25.35
N ASP A 50 14.95 10.09 -25.04
CA ASP A 50 13.96 11.15 -25.24
C ASP A 50 13.37 11.74 -23.94
N ARG A 51 13.76 11.25 -22.75
CA ARG A 51 13.15 11.65 -21.47
C ARG A 51 14.17 11.65 -20.31
N PRO A 52 14.27 12.76 -19.56
CA PRO A 52 15.12 12.81 -18.37
C PRO A 52 14.63 11.84 -17.29
N SER A 53 15.54 11.44 -16.40
CA SER A 53 15.17 10.65 -15.22
C SER A 53 14.13 11.38 -14.37
N TYR A 54 13.19 10.63 -13.80
CA TYR A 54 12.09 11.18 -13.02
C TYR A 54 11.89 10.40 -11.73
N ILE A 55 11.72 11.10 -10.62
CA ILE A 55 11.40 10.50 -9.32
C ILE A 55 9.90 10.64 -9.08
N HIS A 56 9.19 9.52 -9.12
CA HIS A 56 7.79 9.43 -8.71
C HIS A 56 7.73 9.24 -7.21
N LEU A 57 7.28 10.25 -6.47
CA LEU A 57 6.95 10.11 -5.05
C LEU A 57 5.49 9.67 -4.91
N TYR A 58 5.24 8.81 -3.94
CA TYR A 58 3.88 8.39 -3.59
C TYR A 58 3.64 8.56 -2.10
N ARG A 59 2.43 8.98 -1.75
CA ARG A 59 1.91 8.87 -0.38
C ARG A 59 1.36 7.46 -0.17
N THR A 60 1.53 6.90 1.01
CA THR A 60 1.01 5.55 1.31
C THR A 60 -0.02 5.64 2.44
N LEU A 61 -1.23 5.18 2.17
CA LEU A 61 -2.29 4.96 3.14
C LEU A 61 -2.17 3.53 3.65
N ARG A 62 -1.80 3.36 4.92
CA ARG A 62 -1.61 2.04 5.53
C ARG A 62 -2.84 1.64 6.33
N TYR A 63 -3.36 0.44 6.07
CA TYR A 63 -4.51 -0.14 6.76
C TYR A 63 -4.09 -1.44 7.46
N GLU A 64 -3.83 -1.34 8.76
CA GLU A 64 -3.50 -2.51 9.58
C GLU A 64 -4.77 -3.21 10.09
N SER A 65 -5.92 -2.55 10.09
CA SER A 65 -7.21 -3.14 10.51
C SER A 65 -7.91 -3.95 9.41
N ALA A 66 -7.44 -3.91 8.17
CA ALA A 66 -8.08 -4.58 7.03
C ALA A 66 -7.98 -6.13 7.07
N SER A 67 -7.05 -6.65 7.86
CA SER A 67 -6.80 -8.08 8.07
C SER A 67 -6.11 -8.31 9.41
N ASP A 68 -6.32 -9.46 10.05
CA ASP A 68 -5.56 -9.84 11.25
C ASP A 68 -4.12 -10.27 10.92
N THR A 69 -3.85 -10.69 9.69
CA THR A 69 -2.56 -11.26 9.29
C THR A 69 -1.83 -10.45 8.23
N ALA A 70 -2.51 -9.53 7.53
CA ALA A 70 -1.92 -8.70 6.49
C ALA A 70 -2.02 -7.20 6.80
N VAL A 71 -1.06 -6.44 6.28
CA VAL A 71 -1.10 -4.99 6.12
C VAL A 71 -1.46 -4.69 4.67
N VAL A 72 -2.40 -3.78 4.47
CA VAL A 72 -2.74 -3.26 3.14
C VAL A 72 -2.15 -1.86 3.02
N ASP A 73 -1.23 -1.69 2.08
CA ASP A 73 -0.68 -0.38 1.74
C ASP A 73 -1.28 0.07 0.40
N VAL A 74 -1.94 1.23 0.40
CA VAL A 74 -2.44 1.89 -0.80
C VAL A 74 -1.52 3.05 -1.13
N HIS A 75 -0.72 2.92 -2.17
CA HIS A 75 0.13 3.97 -2.68
C HIS A 75 -0.68 4.85 -3.62
N VAL A 76 -0.66 6.17 -3.39
CA VAL A 76 -1.32 7.16 -4.24
C VAL A 76 -0.24 8.04 -4.86
N ASP A 77 -0.21 8.12 -6.19
CA ASP A 77 0.71 9.00 -6.90
C ASP A 77 0.18 10.44 -6.97
N GLN A 78 1.01 11.34 -7.50
CA GLN A 78 0.67 12.76 -7.69
C GLN A 78 -0.52 13.02 -8.61
N TYR A 79 -0.94 12.03 -9.41
CA TYR A 79 -2.10 12.10 -10.30
C TYR A 79 -3.35 11.45 -9.68
N GLY A 80 -3.27 10.98 -8.44
CA GLY A 80 -4.36 10.29 -7.74
C GLY A 80 -4.56 8.84 -8.16
N LYS A 81 -3.65 8.27 -8.96
CA LYS A 81 -3.69 6.85 -9.33
C LYS A 81 -3.19 6.02 -8.16
N VAL A 82 -3.86 4.91 -7.90
CA VAL A 82 -3.51 4.02 -6.80
C VAL A 82 -2.88 2.71 -7.25
N SER A 83 -1.96 2.22 -6.43
CA SER A 83 -1.53 0.82 -6.44
C SER A 83 -1.65 0.25 -5.03
N VAL A 84 -2.01 -1.02 -4.92
CA VAL A 84 -2.23 -1.68 -3.62
C VAL A 84 -1.22 -2.80 -3.44
N SER A 85 -0.58 -2.83 -2.27
CA SER A 85 0.39 -3.84 -1.89
C SER A 85 -0.07 -4.55 -0.61
N LEU A 86 0.16 -5.86 -0.55
CA LEU A 86 -0.19 -6.71 0.60
C LEU A 86 1.06 -7.31 1.22
N PHE A 87 1.19 -7.20 2.54
CA PHE A 87 2.32 -7.76 3.28
C PHE A 87 1.83 -8.48 4.52
N GLY A 88 2.47 -9.58 4.92
CA GLY A 88 2.21 -10.17 6.23
C GLY A 88 2.55 -9.16 7.34
N LYS A 89 1.71 -9.08 8.38
CA LYS A 89 1.97 -8.21 9.54
C LYS A 89 3.26 -8.61 10.23
N TYR A 90 4.03 -7.63 10.69
CA TYR A 90 5.20 -7.90 11.51
C TYR A 90 4.78 -8.40 12.90
N LEU A 91 5.23 -9.59 13.28
CA LEU A 91 4.94 -10.24 14.57
C LEU A 91 6.01 -9.97 15.64
N GLY A 92 7.06 -9.23 15.31
CA GLY A 92 8.09 -8.87 16.30
C GLY A 92 7.66 -7.68 17.16
N LYS A 93 8.43 -7.40 18.21
CA LYS A 93 8.29 -6.12 18.93
C LYS A 93 8.59 -5.00 17.95
N ALA A 94 7.70 -4.01 17.87
CA ALA A 94 7.95 -2.79 17.12
C ALA A 94 9.38 -2.28 17.45
N PRO A 95 10.19 -1.89 16.45
CA PRO A 95 11.48 -1.30 16.73
C PRO A 95 11.23 -0.13 17.69
N LYS A 96 11.92 -0.13 18.84
CA LYS A 96 11.87 0.99 19.77
C LYS A 96 12.30 2.23 18.98
N SER A 97 11.35 3.15 18.82
CA SER A 97 11.60 4.49 18.30
C SER A 97 12.51 5.26 19.25
#